data_AF-A0A061F1V6-F1
#
_entry.id   AF-A0A061F1V6-F1
#
_cell.length_a   1.000
_cell.length_b   1.000
_cell.length_c   1.000
_cell.angle_alpha   90.00
_cell.angle_beta   90.00
_cell.angle_gamma   90.00
#
_symmetry.space_group_name_H-M   'P 1'
#
loop_
_entity.id
_entity.type
_entity.pdbx_description
1 polymer ?
#
loop_
_entity_poly.entity_id
_entity_poly.type
_entity_poly.pdbx_seq_one_letter_code
_entity_poly.pdbx_strand_id
1 'polypeptide(L)'
;MCTYHSSNEKTMQLYEKFRNSLEESIFSTILPTLINKQGANLLRELVVMWSNYKLMARWLCRFFEYLDRFFIPQHIELESLNGISFSCFRDLVFKKLYCRFIDATLTLINQERDGLQIDCILLKNVLDIFVEISDYSGVNYYKDFEQIMLTEISGYYSRLASEWLLFDSSAEYVHKVFWCLNREKQRASQYLHPDSEAKLMQVVRYQLLD
;
A
#
# COMPACT_ATOMS: atom_id res chain seq x y z
N MET A 1 36.31 -38.00 6.59
CA MET A 1 35.98 -36.80 7.40
C MET A 1 35.42 -35.72 6.48
N CYS A 2 34.12 -35.72 6.24
CA CYS A 2 33.43 -34.61 5.56
C CYS A 2 32.93 -33.68 6.66
N THR A 3 33.71 -32.64 6.92
CA THR A 3 33.52 -31.73 8.05
C THR A 3 32.29 -30.85 7.81
N TYR A 4 31.51 -30.68 8.87
CA TYR A 4 30.31 -29.84 9.04
C TYR A 4 30.36 -28.50 8.27
N HIS A 5 31.55 -27.94 8.08
CA HIS A 5 31.80 -26.70 7.36
C HIS A 5 31.35 -26.70 5.88
N SER A 6 31.57 -27.81 5.16
CA SER A 6 31.16 -27.96 3.75
C SER A 6 29.64 -28.04 3.56
N SER A 7 28.91 -28.44 4.60
CA SER A 7 27.45 -28.54 4.60
C SER A 7 26.80 -27.17 4.82
N ASN A 8 27.39 -26.33 5.69
CA ASN A 8 26.92 -24.96 5.90
C ASN A 8 27.10 -24.09 4.67
N GLU A 9 28.22 -24.23 3.95
CA GLU A 9 28.45 -23.46 2.71
C GLU A 9 27.40 -23.78 1.63
N LYS A 10 27.07 -25.05 1.44
CA LYS A 10 26.01 -25.47 0.50
C LYS A 10 24.62 -25.00 0.93
N THR A 11 24.35 -24.97 2.24
CA THR A 11 23.05 -24.51 2.77
C THR A 11 22.91 -22.99 2.63
N MET A 12 24.01 -22.24 2.83
CA MET A 12 24.06 -20.81 2.55
C MET A 12 23.83 -20.51 1.07
N GLN A 13 24.42 -21.28 0.16
CA GLN A 13 24.14 -21.15 -1.28
C GLN A 13 22.67 -21.40 -1.62
N LEU A 14 21.98 -22.27 -0.87
CA LEU A 14 20.56 -22.53 -1.07
C LEU A 14 19.70 -21.33 -0.62
N TYR A 15 20.06 -20.71 0.50
CA TYR A 15 19.44 -19.48 1.01
C TYR A 15 19.61 -18.32 0.01
N GLU A 16 20.82 -18.13 -0.54
CA GLU A 16 21.05 -17.10 -1.57
C GLU A 16 20.30 -17.41 -2.87
N LYS A 17 20.22 -18.68 -3.29
CA LYS A 17 19.42 -19.07 -4.45
C LYS A 17 17.94 -18.77 -4.26
N PHE A 18 17.40 -18.99 -3.06
CA PHE A 18 16.01 -18.63 -2.74
C PHE A 18 15.75 -17.14 -2.97
N ARG A 19 16.62 -16.26 -2.42
CA ARG A 19 16.55 -14.81 -2.66
C ARG A 19 16.62 -14.49 -4.15
N ASN A 20 17.63 -15.01 -4.85
CA ASN A 20 17.83 -14.73 -6.28
C ASN A 20 16.63 -15.13 -7.14
N SER A 21 15.96 -16.27 -6.84
CA SER A 21 14.76 -16.69 -7.56
C SER A 21 13.58 -15.73 -7.34
N LEU A 22 13.42 -15.19 -6.13
CA LEU A 22 12.41 -14.17 -5.86
C LEU A 22 12.70 -12.88 -6.65
N GLU A 23 13.95 -12.41 -6.62
CA GLU A 23 14.36 -11.21 -7.36
C GLU A 23 14.19 -11.39 -8.87
N GLU A 24 14.58 -12.53 -9.42
CA GLU A 24 14.41 -12.86 -10.83
C GLU A 24 12.92 -12.84 -11.24
N SER A 25 12.02 -13.38 -10.42
CA SER A 25 10.57 -13.31 -10.68
C SER A 25 10.05 -11.87 -10.73
N ILE A 26 10.59 -11.00 -9.86
CA ILE A 26 10.24 -9.58 -9.81
C ILE A 26 10.73 -8.87 -11.08
N PHE A 27 12.00 -9.07 -11.45
CA PHE A 27 12.61 -8.39 -12.59
C PHE A 27 12.09 -8.88 -13.94
N SER A 28 11.80 -10.18 -14.07
CA SER A 28 11.32 -10.76 -15.32
C SER A 28 9.83 -10.52 -15.58
N THR A 29 9.02 -10.47 -14.53
CA THR A 29 7.54 -10.50 -14.66
C THR A 29 6.88 -9.26 -14.07
N ILE A 30 7.18 -8.91 -12.81
CA ILE A 30 6.41 -7.89 -12.08
C ILE A 30 6.80 -6.48 -12.52
N LEU A 31 8.09 -6.15 -12.59
CA LEU A 31 8.51 -4.81 -12.96
C LEU A 31 8.13 -4.42 -14.41
N PRO A 32 8.35 -5.27 -15.42
CA PRO A 32 7.98 -4.95 -16.80
C PRO A 32 6.49 -4.70 -17.00
N THR A 33 5.63 -5.42 -16.26
CA THR A 33 4.17 -5.24 -16.32
C THR A 33 3.73 -3.94 -15.67
N LEU A 34 4.33 -3.55 -14.55
CA LEU A 34 3.96 -2.33 -13.81
C LEU A 34 4.51 -1.04 -14.43
N ILE A 35 5.74 -1.05 -14.95
CA ILE A 35 6.42 0.19 -15.40
C ILE A 35 5.59 0.93 -16.46
N ASN A 36 4.96 0.19 -17.38
CA ASN A 36 4.23 0.75 -18.53
C ASN A 36 2.77 1.14 -18.22
N LYS A 37 2.30 0.96 -16.99
CA LYS A 37 0.89 1.18 -16.62
C LYS A 37 0.73 2.46 -15.79
N GLN A 38 -0.42 3.11 -15.87
CA GLN A 38 -0.70 4.35 -15.13
C GLN A 38 -2.11 4.33 -14.54
N GLY A 39 -2.34 5.19 -13.53
CA GLY A 39 -3.63 5.38 -12.90
C GLY A 39 -4.26 4.09 -12.37
N ALA A 40 -5.57 3.94 -12.54
CA ALA A 40 -6.33 2.78 -12.07
C ALA A 40 -5.78 1.44 -12.61
N ASN A 41 -5.26 1.42 -13.84
CA ASN A 41 -4.71 0.20 -14.43
C ASN A 41 -3.41 -0.23 -13.75
N LEU A 42 -2.58 0.73 -13.32
CA LEU A 42 -1.39 0.42 -12.51
C LEU A 42 -1.78 -0.26 -11.20
N LEU A 43 -2.82 0.25 -10.54
CA LEU A 43 -3.31 -0.30 -9.27
C LEU A 43 -3.91 -1.70 -9.43
N ARG A 44 -4.65 -1.96 -10.51
CA ARG A 44 -5.19 -3.31 -10.80
C ARG A 44 -4.06 -4.31 -10.98
N GLU A 45 -3.06 -3.96 -11.77
CA GLU A 45 -1.89 -4.84 -11.99
C GLU A 45 -1.11 -5.03 -10.70
N LEU A 46 -0.96 -4.01 -9.85
CA LEU A 46 -0.34 -4.14 -8.53
C LEU A 46 -1.05 -5.20 -7.67
N VAL A 47 -2.38 -5.13 -7.58
CA VAL A 47 -3.16 -6.09 -6.77
C VAL A 47 -2.99 -7.52 -7.29
N VAL A 48 -3.07 -7.72 -8.60
CA VAL A 48 -2.90 -9.05 -9.22
C VAL A 48 -1.48 -9.57 -9.02
N MET A 49 -0.46 -8.75 -9.31
CA MET A 49 0.94 -9.14 -9.17
C MET A 49 1.31 -9.45 -7.72
N TRP A 50 0.83 -8.64 -6.76
CA TRP A 50 1.06 -8.89 -5.34
C TRP A 50 0.44 -10.21 -4.89
N SER A 51 -0.82 -10.47 -5.25
CA SER A 51 -1.49 -11.73 -4.92
C SER A 51 -0.74 -12.95 -5.48
N ASN A 52 -0.35 -12.88 -6.76
CA ASN A 52 0.40 -13.96 -7.42
C ASN A 52 1.78 -14.16 -6.79
N TYR A 53 2.49 -13.07 -6.51
CA TYR A 53 3.80 -13.09 -5.86
C TYR A 53 3.70 -13.71 -4.46
N LYS A 54 2.73 -13.30 -3.63
CA LYS A 54 2.52 -13.89 -2.30
C LYS A 54 2.25 -15.38 -2.36
N LEU A 55 1.44 -15.82 -3.32
CA LEU A 55 1.17 -17.25 -3.49
C LEU A 55 2.45 -18.01 -3.84
N MET A 56 3.22 -17.51 -4.81
CA MET A 56 4.50 -18.10 -5.21
C MET A 56 5.48 -18.13 -4.04
N ALA A 57 5.69 -17.00 -3.36
CA ALA A 57 6.58 -16.88 -2.21
C ALA A 57 6.19 -17.84 -1.08
N ARG A 58 4.89 -17.95 -0.76
CA ARG A 58 4.40 -18.90 0.25
C ARG A 58 4.72 -20.36 -0.11
N TRP A 59 4.58 -20.74 -1.37
CA TRP A 59 4.96 -22.09 -1.81
C TRP A 59 6.47 -22.31 -1.75
N LEU A 60 7.27 -21.32 -2.19
CA LEU A 60 8.73 -21.38 -2.09
C LEU A 60 9.19 -21.51 -0.62
N CYS A 61 8.66 -20.69 0.29
CA CYS A 61 8.97 -20.79 1.72
C CYS A 61 8.68 -22.21 2.27
N ARG A 62 7.60 -22.86 1.83
CA ARG A 62 7.27 -24.24 2.22
C ARG A 62 8.27 -25.25 1.67
N PHE A 63 8.71 -25.12 0.42
CA PHE A 63 9.73 -26.03 -0.13
C PHE A 63 11.07 -25.91 0.59
N PHE A 64 11.41 -24.71 1.06
CA PHE A 64 12.66 -24.41 1.75
C PHE A 64 12.51 -24.31 3.28
N GLU A 65 11.41 -24.82 3.86
CA GLU A 65 11.10 -24.72 5.30
C GLU A 65 12.22 -25.24 6.21
N TYR A 66 13.02 -26.19 5.71
CA TYR A 66 14.23 -26.67 6.39
C TYR A 66 15.18 -25.53 6.76
N LEU A 67 15.34 -24.51 5.90
CA LEU A 67 16.20 -23.36 6.16
C LEU A 67 15.70 -22.55 7.37
N ASP A 68 14.40 -22.21 7.38
CA ASP A 68 13.78 -21.48 8.50
C ASP A 68 13.85 -22.27 9.82
N ARG A 69 13.70 -23.60 9.76
CA ARG A 69 13.63 -24.43 10.96
C ARG A 69 14.99 -24.76 11.56
N PHE A 70 16.03 -24.94 10.74
CA PHE A 70 17.29 -25.51 11.20
C PHE A 70 18.52 -24.69 10.86
N PHE A 71 18.52 -23.93 9.76
CA PHE A 71 19.70 -23.16 9.33
C PHE A 71 19.67 -21.74 9.86
N ILE A 72 18.61 -20.98 9.59
CA ILE A 72 18.46 -19.57 9.98
C ILE A 72 18.59 -19.37 11.50
N PRO A 73 18.03 -20.23 12.38
CA PRO A 73 18.21 -20.08 13.83
C PRO A 73 19.66 -20.21 14.30
N GLN A 74 20.54 -20.83 13.50
CA GLN A 74 21.99 -20.92 13.78
C GLN A 74 22.75 -19.67 13.32
N HIS A 75 22.09 -18.75 12.62
CA HIS A 75 22.68 -17.57 11.98
C HIS A 75 21.83 -16.32 12.27
N ILE A 76 22.11 -15.65 13.39
CA ILE A 76 21.34 -14.50 13.90
C ILE A 76 21.20 -13.35 12.89
N GLU A 77 22.17 -13.20 11.99
CA GLU A 77 22.20 -12.17 10.94
C GLU A 77 21.15 -12.39 9.83
N LEU A 78 20.62 -13.61 9.69
CA LEU A 78 19.76 -13.98 8.57
C LEU A 78 18.28 -13.72 8.86
N GLU A 79 17.59 -13.21 7.85
CA GLU A 79 16.16 -12.99 7.90
C GLU A 79 15.41 -14.29 7.56
N SER A 80 14.22 -14.48 8.14
CA SER A 80 13.34 -15.60 7.76
C SER A 80 13.00 -15.57 6.27
N LEU A 81 12.73 -16.73 5.67
CA LEU A 81 12.37 -16.80 4.24
C LEU A 81 11.14 -15.96 3.90
N ASN A 82 10.17 -15.91 4.82
CA ASN A 82 9.00 -15.06 4.68
C ASN A 82 9.41 -13.57 4.72
N GLY A 83 10.24 -13.17 5.67
CA GLY A 83 10.76 -11.79 5.75
C GLY A 83 11.48 -11.37 4.47
N ILE A 84 12.35 -12.23 3.93
CA ILE A 84 13.03 -11.99 2.64
C ILE A 84 12.03 -11.79 1.50
N SER A 85 10.97 -12.61 1.46
CA SER A 85 9.94 -12.49 0.43
C SER A 85 9.25 -11.13 0.48
N PHE A 86 8.89 -10.65 1.67
CA PHE A 86 8.31 -9.32 1.83
C PHE A 86 9.32 -8.21 1.52
N SER A 87 10.56 -8.32 2.00
CA SER A 87 11.60 -7.31 1.78
C SER A 87 11.99 -7.18 0.31
N CYS A 88 12.09 -8.29 -0.42
CA CYS A 88 12.32 -8.29 -1.87
C CYS A 88 11.24 -7.50 -2.63
N PHE A 89 9.95 -7.80 -2.41
CA PHE A 89 8.88 -7.07 -3.09
C PHE A 89 8.83 -5.60 -2.67
N ARG A 90 8.98 -5.32 -1.38
CA ARG A 90 9.02 -3.96 -0.84
C ARG A 90 10.11 -3.13 -1.52
N ASP A 91 11.35 -3.62 -1.49
CA ASP A 91 12.51 -2.84 -1.90
C ASP A 91 12.64 -2.73 -3.42
N LEU A 92 12.27 -3.78 -4.14
CA LEU A 92 12.41 -3.83 -5.59
C LEU A 92 11.20 -3.27 -6.35
N VAL A 93 9.99 -3.37 -5.80
CA VAL A 93 8.76 -2.93 -6.46
C VAL A 93 8.13 -1.76 -5.71
N PHE A 94 7.72 -2.01 -4.47
CA PHE A 94 6.83 -1.09 -3.76
C PHE A 94 7.48 0.28 -3.54
N LYS A 95 8.69 0.30 -2.96
CA LYS A 95 9.49 1.51 -2.72
C LYS A 95 9.76 2.31 -3.98
N LYS A 96 10.04 1.64 -5.11
CA LYS A 96 10.37 2.31 -6.38
C LYS A 96 9.16 2.95 -7.06
N LEU A 97 7.99 2.34 -6.91
CA LEU A 97 6.75 2.78 -7.55
C LEU A 97 5.80 3.49 -6.58
N TYR A 98 6.21 3.67 -5.32
CA TYR A 98 5.35 4.14 -4.23
C TYR A 98 4.65 5.46 -4.55
N CYS A 99 5.39 6.47 -5.02
CA CYS A 99 4.80 7.77 -5.40
C CYS A 99 3.73 7.61 -6.49
N ARG A 100 3.97 6.75 -7.50
CA ARG A 100 2.99 6.48 -8.56
C ARG A 100 1.74 5.79 -8.04
N PHE A 101 1.88 4.93 -7.02
CA PHE A 101 0.74 4.29 -6.37
C PHE A 101 -0.06 5.29 -5.55
N ILE A 102 0.60 6.18 -4.79
CA ILE A 102 -0.07 7.26 -4.08
C ILE A 102 -0.83 8.15 -5.07
N ASP A 103 -0.17 8.65 -6.11
CA ASP A 103 -0.78 9.55 -7.10
C ASP A 103 -2.03 8.92 -7.74
N ALA A 104 -1.92 7.65 -8.15
CA ALA A 104 -3.05 6.91 -8.71
C ALA A 104 -4.19 6.70 -7.70
N THR A 105 -3.86 6.41 -6.44
CA THR A 105 -4.82 6.20 -5.35
C THR A 105 -5.57 7.49 -5.03
N LEU A 106 -4.85 8.61 -4.88
CA LEU A 106 -5.44 9.94 -4.65
C LEU A 106 -6.28 10.39 -5.84
N THR A 107 -5.84 10.11 -7.07
CA THR A 107 -6.62 10.41 -8.27
C THR A 107 -7.97 9.68 -8.25
N LEU A 108 -8.00 8.38 -7.89
CA LEU A 108 -9.26 7.65 -7.77
C LEU A 108 -10.18 8.23 -6.69
N ILE A 109 -9.62 8.57 -5.53
CA ILE A 109 -10.39 9.20 -4.44
C ILE A 109 -11.00 10.53 -4.92
N ASN A 110 -10.22 11.38 -5.60
CA ASN A 110 -10.69 12.66 -6.12
C ASN A 110 -11.75 12.49 -7.21
N GLN A 111 -11.59 11.51 -8.11
CA GLN A 111 -12.62 11.18 -9.10
C GLN A 111 -13.96 10.81 -8.45
N GLU A 112 -13.92 10.06 -7.35
CA GLU A 112 -15.13 9.76 -6.58
C GLU A 112 -15.72 11.02 -5.91
N ARG A 113 -14.87 11.96 -5.43
CA ARG A 113 -15.33 13.26 -4.91
C ARG A 113 -16.13 14.02 -5.95
N ASP A 114 -15.61 14.05 -7.17
CA ASP A 114 -16.22 14.69 -8.34
C ASP A 114 -17.49 13.96 -8.84
N GLY A 115 -17.85 12.83 -8.24
CA GLY A 115 -19.08 12.09 -8.52
C GLY A 115 -18.93 10.97 -9.56
N LEU A 116 -17.70 10.66 -9.97
CA LEU A 116 -17.44 9.52 -10.84
C LEU A 116 -17.57 8.22 -10.06
N GLN A 117 -18.09 7.17 -10.72
CA GLN A 117 -18.07 5.84 -10.15
C GLN A 117 -16.66 5.26 -10.22
N ILE A 118 -16.16 4.79 -9.09
CA ILE A 118 -14.86 4.12 -8.98
C ILE A 118 -15.03 2.69 -8.50
N ASP A 119 -13.98 1.91 -8.66
CA ASP A 119 -13.89 0.56 -8.11
C ASP A 119 -13.41 0.64 -6.65
N CYS A 120 -14.35 0.70 -5.70
CA CYS A 120 -14.04 0.78 -4.27
C CYS A 120 -13.34 -0.48 -3.75
N ILE A 121 -13.57 -1.64 -4.38
CA ILE A 121 -12.91 -2.91 -4.01
C ILE A 121 -11.43 -2.84 -4.38
N LEU A 122 -11.12 -2.35 -5.59
CA LEU A 122 -9.74 -2.11 -5.99
C LEU A 122 -9.03 -1.17 -5.00
N LEU A 123 -9.66 -0.06 -4.65
CA LEU A 123 -9.06 0.93 -3.75
C LEU A 123 -8.80 0.34 -2.37
N LYS A 124 -9.76 -0.40 -1.81
CA LYS A 124 -9.59 -1.14 -0.56
C LYS A 124 -8.42 -2.12 -0.63
N ASN A 125 -8.36 -2.94 -1.68
CA ASN A 125 -7.28 -3.91 -1.85
C ASN A 125 -5.90 -3.24 -1.93
N VAL A 126 -5.79 -2.08 -2.58
CA VAL A 126 -4.53 -1.32 -2.65
C VAL A 126 -4.12 -0.81 -1.28
N LEU A 127 -5.06 -0.27 -0.51
CA LEU A 127 -4.79 0.23 0.84
C LEU A 127 -4.44 -0.91 1.81
N ASP A 128 -5.08 -2.07 1.68
CA ASP A 128 -4.73 -3.27 2.43
C ASP A 128 -3.28 -3.71 2.12
N ILE A 129 -2.81 -3.57 0.88
CA ILE A 129 -1.40 -3.81 0.51
C ILE A 129 -0.46 -2.81 1.19
N PHE A 130 -0.85 -1.55 1.30
CA PHE A 130 -0.03 -0.52 1.97
C PHE A 130 0.13 -0.86 3.46
N VAL A 131 -0.94 -1.31 4.11
CA VAL A 131 -0.91 -1.78 5.50
C VAL A 131 -0.04 -3.03 5.61
N GLU A 132 -0.30 -4.05 4.77
CA GLU A 132 0.43 -5.32 4.81
C GLU A 132 1.94 -5.10 4.65
N ILE A 133 2.39 -4.29 3.69
CA ILE A 133 3.81 -4.00 3.51
C ILE A 133 4.39 -3.18 4.68
N SER A 134 3.57 -2.34 5.33
CA SER A 134 3.98 -1.59 6.51
C SER A 134 4.25 -2.51 7.70
N ASP A 135 3.41 -3.54 7.92
CA ASP A 135 3.55 -4.48 9.04
C ASP A 135 4.84 -5.31 8.99
N TYR A 136 5.34 -5.61 7.78
CA TYR A 136 6.59 -6.34 7.57
C TYR A 136 7.83 -5.44 7.45
N SER A 137 7.71 -4.14 7.69
CA SER A 137 8.83 -3.22 7.57
C SER A 137 8.93 -2.24 8.72
N GLY A 138 10.11 -1.66 8.92
CA GLY A 138 10.28 -0.53 9.84
C GLY A 138 9.71 0.79 9.29
N VAL A 139 9.13 0.79 8.08
CA VAL A 139 8.63 1.98 7.38
C VAL A 139 7.11 1.89 7.24
N ASN A 140 6.39 2.89 7.72
CA ASN A 140 4.93 2.87 7.70
C ASN A 140 4.38 3.60 6.47
N TYR A 141 4.35 2.88 5.34
CA TYR A 141 3.82 3.39 4.09
C TYR A 141 2.36 3.84 4.21
N TYR A 142 1.51 3.09 4.92
CA TYR A 142 0.12 3.49 5.08
C TYR A 142 -0.01 4.84 5.81
N LYS A 143 0.80 5.06 6.85
CA LYS A 143 0.82 6.33 7.60
C LYS A 143 1.34 7.50 6.75
N ASP A 144 2.36 7.26 5.93
CA ASP A 144 2.86 8.27 4.99
C ASP A 144 1.78 8.65 3.98
N PHE A 145 1.08 7.65 3.42
CA PHE A 145 -0.07 7.88 2.55
C PHE A 145 -1.19 8.65 3.27
N GLU A 146 -1.54 8.25 4.49
CA GLU A 146 -2.57 8.90 5.31
C GLU A 146 -2.25 10.39 5.49
N GLN A 147 -1.00 10.74 5.81
CA GLN A 147 -0.58 12.12 5.99
C GLN A 147 -0.70 12.95 4.70
N ILE A 148 -0.27 12.39 3.56
CA ILE A 148 -0.39 13.04 2.25
C ILE A 148 -1.87 13.25 1.90
N MET A 149 -2.68 12.21 2.07
CA MET A 149 -4.11 12.23 1.79
C MET A 149 -4.84 13.28 2.64
N LEU A 150 -4.56 13.35 3.95
CA LEU A 150 -5.15 14.36 4.83
C LEU A 150 -4.76 15.79 4.44
N THR A 151 -3.53 15.99 3.96
CA THR A 151 -3.04 17.30 3.49
C THR A 151 -3.79 17.73 2.23
N GLU A 152 -3.92 16.83 1.25
CA GLU A 152 -4.67 17.08 0.01
C GLU A 152 -6.15 17.38 0.28
N ILE A 153 -6.79 16.62 1.18
CA ILE A 153 -8.18 16.85 1.60
C ILE A 153 -8.34 18.21 2.27
N SER A 154 -7.40 18.57 3.15
CA SER A 154 -7.41 19.85 3.83
C SER A 154 -7.38 21.01 2.82
N GLY A 155 -6.50 20.94 1.81
CA GLY A 155 -6.43 21.95 0.76
C GLY A 155 -7.68 21.99 -0.13
N TYR A 156 -8.24 20.82 -0.47
CA TYR A 156 -9.46 20.70 -1.26
C TYR A 156 -10.66 21.38 -0.58
N TYR A 157 -10.92 21.06 0.70
CA TYR A 157 -12.06 21.62 1.42
C TYR A 157 -11.86 23.08 1.83
N SER A 158 -10.63 23.51 2.12
CA SER A 158 -10.33 24.93 2.37
C SER A 158 -10.68 25.81 1.16
N ARG A 159 -10.34 25.35 -0.04
CA ARG A 159 -10.68 26.04 -1.28
C ARG A 159 -12.19 26.06 -1.53
N LEU A 160 -12.87 24.92 -1.36
CA LEU A 160 -14.33 24.84 -1.51
C LEU A 160 -15.06 25.74 -0.51
N ALA A 161 -14.64 25.75 0.75
CA ALA A 161 -15.21 26.61 1.77
C ALA A 161 -15.07 28.09 1.37
N SER A 162 -13.89 28.49 0.93
CA SER A 162 -13.63 29.87 0.47
C SER A 162 -14.51 30.26 -0.72
N GLU A 163 -14.70 29.36 -1.69
CA GLU A 163 -15.59 29.57 -2.83
C GLU A 163 -17.05 29.70 -2.38
N TRP A 164 -17.54 28.79 -1.54
CA TRP A 164 -18.94 28.80 -1.08
C TRP A 164 -19.26 30.01 -0.19
N LEU A 165 -18.33 30.44 0.67
CA LEU A 165 -18.53 31.64 1.51
C LEU A 165 -18.66 32.93 0.68
N LEU A 166 -18.13 32.97 -0.54
CA LEU A 166 -18.24 34.12 -1.44
C LEU A 166 -19.57 34.17 -2.21
N PHE A 167 -20.10 33.00 -2.59
CA PHE A 167 -21.21 32.91 -3.54
C PHE A 167 -22.53 32.43 -2.94
N ASP A 168 -22.51 31.68 -1.83
CA ASP A 168 -23.70 31.04 -1.29
C ASP A 168 -24.28 31.81 -0.08
N SER A 169 -25.59 31.66 0.13
CA SER A 169 -26.22 32.07 1.39
C SER A 169 -25.79 31.17 2.55
N SER A 170 -25.91 31.67 3.79
CA SER A 170 -25.57 30.88 4.99
C SER A 170 -26.34 29.57 5.09
N ALA A 171 -27.60 29.54 4.63
CA ALA A 171 -28.43 28.32 4.64
C ALA A 171 -27.92 27.28 3.62
N GLU A 172 -27.56 27.73 2.41
CA GLU A 172 -27.00 26.87 1.36
C GLU A 172 -25.62 26.32 1.76
N TYR A 173 -24.79 27.16 2.37
CA TYR A 173 -23.48 26.76 2.89
C TYR A 173 -23.62 25.61 3.91
N VAL A 174 -24.46 25.79 4.94
CA VAL A 174 -24.69 24.76 5.97
C VAL A 174 -25.21 23.46 5.35
N HIS A 175 -26.10 23.55 4.36
CA HIS A 175 -26.61 22.37 3.66
C HIS A 175 -25.49 21.63 2.90
N LYS A 176 -24.64 22.36 2.16
CA LYS A 176 -23.49 21.79 1.44
C LYS A 176 -22.49 21.14 2.40
N VAL A 177 -22.19 21.79 3.53
CA VAL A 177 -21.29 21.23 4.56
C VAL A 177 -21.81 19.92 5.11
N PHE A 178 -23.09 19.85 5.48
CA PHE A 178 -23.68 18.60 5.99
C PHE A 178 -23.65 17.48 4.94
N TRP A 179 -23.96 17.81 3.69
CA TRP A 179 -23.88 16.87 2.58
C TRP A 179 -22.46 16.33 2.37
N CYS A 180 -21.45 17.21 2.40
CA CYS A 180 -20.04 16.82 2.28
C CYS A 180 -19.59 15.92 3.43
N LEU A 181 -19.92 16.27 4.67
CA LEU A 181 -19.55 15.46 5.84
C LEU A 181 -20.14 14.04 5.76
N ASN A 182 -21.40 13.90 5.33
CA ASN A 182 -22.01 12.59 5.18
C ASN A 182 -21.39 11.79 4.04
N ARG A 183 -21.13 12.41 2.87
CA ARG A 183 -20.46 11.71 1.76
C ARG A 183 -19.06 11.28 2.12
N GLU A 184 -18.29 12.13 2.79
CA GLU A 184 -16.91 11.81 3.15
C GLU A 184 -16.87 10.70 4.21
N LYS A 185 -17.78 10.70 5.17
CA LYS A 185 -17.93 9.60 6.13
C LYS A 185 -18.26 8.28 5.43
N GLN A 186 -19.23 8.29 4.51
CA GLN A 186 -19.61 7.11 3.76
C GLN A 186 -18.43 6.58 2.93
N ARG A 187 -17.74 7.48 2.23
CA ARG A 187 -16.53 7.18 1.44
C ARG A 187 -15.44 6.53 2.30
N ALA A 188 -15.09 7.16 3.41
CA ALA A 188 -14.04 6.67 4.30
C ALA A 188 -14.35 5.27 4.82
N SER A 189 -15.61 5.01 5.22
CA SER A 189 -16.04 3.71 5.74
C SER A 189 -15.97 2.55 4.73
N GLN A 190 -15.92 2.85 3.42
CA GLN A 190 -15.90 1.81 2.38
C GLN A 190 -14.51 1.19 2.20
N TYR A 191 -13.45 1.99 2.29
CA TYR A 191 -12.11 1.54 1.89
C TYR A 191 -10.95 2.07 2.76
N LEU A 192 -11.14 3.07 3.63
CA LEU A 192 -10.09 3.55 4.52
C LEU A 192 -10.04 2.74 5.82
N HIS A 193 -8.89 2.74 6.49
CA HIS A 193 -8.76 2.21 7.84
C HIS A 193 -9.62 3.04 8.83
N PRO A 194 -10.27 2.41 9.84
CA PRO A 194 -11.12 3.13 10.81
C PRO A 194 -10.42 4.30 11.52
N ASP A 195 -9.13 4.17 11.84
CA ASP A 195 -8.36 5.26 12.45
C ASP A 195 -8.19 6.46 11.50
N SER A 196 -8.09 6.19 10.19
CA SER A 196 -7.99 7.23 9.17
C SER A 196 -9.33 7.90 8.92
N GLU A 197 -10.45 7.17 9.01
CA GLU A 197 -11.79 7.76 8.96
C GLU A 197 -11.96 8.85 10.03
N ALA A 198 -11.59 8.56 11.27
CA ALA A 198 -11.74 9.52 12.37
C ALA A 198 -10.94 10.81 12.14
N LYS A 199 -9.67 10.68 11.71
CA LYS A 199 -8.80 11.84 11.41
C LYS A 199 -9.29 12.64 10.22
N LEU A 200 -9.69 11.96 9.15
CA LEU A 200 -10.23 12.59 7.96
C LEU A 200 -11.49 13.38 8.29
N MET A 201 -12.40 12.82 9.09
CA MET A 201 -13.61 13.53 9.51
C MET A 201 -13.29 14.76 10.38
N GLN A 202 -12.23 14.70 11.19
CA GLN A 202 -11.77 15.86 11.94
C GLN A 202 -11.24 16.96 11.03
N VAL A 203 -10.43 16.62 10.02
CA VAL A 203 -9.89 17.58 9.05
C VAL A 203 -11.01 18.25 8.25
N VAL A 204 -11.97 17.47 7.74
CA VAL A 204 -13.08 18.04 6.94
C VAL A 204 -13.98 18.93 7.79
N ARG A 205 -14.24 18.57 9.05
CA ARG A 205 -14.99 19.43 9.98
C ARG A 205 -14.26 20.75 10.22
N TYR A 206 -12.97 20.67 10.53
CA TYR A 206 -12.15 21.85 10.78
C TYR A 206 -12.18 22.80 9.57
N GLN A 207 -11.96 22.32 8.36
CA GLN A 207 -11.92 23.18 7.17
C GLN A 207 -13.28 23.77 6.75
N LEU A 208 -14.40 23.16 7.15
CA LEU A 208 -15.73 23.59 6.73
C LEU A 208 -16.50 24.37 7.81
N LEU A 209 -16.14 24.22 9.08
CA LEU A 209 -16.90 24.78 10.21
C LEU A 209 -16.10 25.74 11.08
N ASP A 210 -14.77 25.62 11.14
CA ASP A 210 -13.87 26.47 11.92
C ASP A 210 -13.17 27.51 11.02
#